data_AF-A0A847X1F1-F1
#
_entry.id   AF-A0A847X1F1-F1
#
_cell.length_a   1.000
_cell.length_b   1.000
_cell.length_c   1.000
_cell.angle_alpha   90.00
_cell.angle_beta   90.00
_cell.angle_gamma   90.00
#
_symmetry.space_group_name_H-M   'P 1'
#
loop_
_entity.id
_entity.type
_entity.pdbx_description
1 polymer ?
#
loop_
_entity_poly.entity_id
_entity_poly.type
_entity_poly.pdbx_seq_one_letter_code
_entity_poly.pdbx_strand_id
1 'polypeptide(L)'
;MQDDTKSPATQNSLDHHAPGTSQQQPETKLGNAGETQQQATGADGAAYLTDNFGHRISDNQNSLKAGVRGPTLLEDFVLREKIFHFDHERIPERIVHARGSGAHGVFEVTKAIPELTKAKLFG
;
A
#
# COMPACT_ATOMS: atom_id res chain seq x y z
N MET A 1 33.42 18.40 15.39
CA MET A 1 32.35 19.13 14.69
C MET A 1 32.09 18.36 13.41
N GLN A 2 31.27 17.32 13.50
CA GLN A 2 30.92 16.43 12.39
C GLN A 2 29.49 16.79 12.01
N ASP A 3 29.33 17.27 10.79
CA ASP A 3 28.05 17.69 10.22
C ASP A 3 27.38 16.43 9.65
N ASP A 4 26.49 15.83 10.43
CA ASP A 4 25.67 14.68 10.05
C ASP A 4 24.59 15.14 9.06
N THR A 5 24.93 15.18 7.77
CA THR A 5 23.97 15.37 6.67
C THR A 5 23.17 14.10 6.41
N LYS A 6 22.48 13.58 7.42
CA LYS A 6 21.45 12.56 7.19
C LYS A 6 20.20 13.26 6.66
N SER A 7 19.84 12.95 5.41
CA SER A 7 18.64 13.46 4.78
C SER A 7 17.42 13.16 5.67
N PRO A 8 16.51 14.12 5.91
CA PRO A 8 15.32 13.91 6.75
C PRO A 8 14.43 12.75 6.25
N ALA A 9 14.56 12.35 4.98
CA ALA A 9 13.92 11.16 4.43
C ALA A 9 14.39 9.85 5.11
N THR A 10 15.65 9.77 5.55
CA THR A 10 16.20 8.59 6.22
C THR A 10 15.74 8.43 7.67
N GLN A 11 15.17 9.48 8.28
CA GLN A 11 14.51 9.37 9.60
C GLN A 11 13.11 8.77 9.50
N ASN A 12 12.51 8.75 8.31
CA ASN A 12 11.23 8.08 8.01
C ASN A 12 11.39 6.66 7.48
N SER A 13 12.60 6.25 7.10
CA SER A 13 12.85 4.93 6.54
C SER A 13 12.81 3.92 7.68
N LEU A 14 11.70 3.17 7.75
CA LEU A 14 11.51 2.10 8.71
C LEU A 14 12.37 0.91 8.27
N ASP A 15 13.65 0.89 8.65
CA ASP A 15 14.58 -0.21 8.32
C ASP A 15 14.12 -1.58 8.89
N HIS A 16 13.08 -1.59 9.74
CA HIS A 16 12.61 -2.77 10.46
C HIS A 16 11.09 -3.01 10.44
N HIS A 17 10.31 -2.30 9.61
CA HIS A 17 8.87 -2.58 9.49
C HIS A 17 8.50 -3.06 8.09
N ALA A 18 8.10 -4.33 8.01
CA ALA A 18 7.39 -4.81 6.84
C ALA A 18 6.06 -4.02 6.67
N PRO A 19 5.66 -3.66 5.45
CA PRO A 19 4.41 -2.97 5.20
C PRO A 19 3.24 -3.78 5.80
N GLY A 20 2.41 -3.15 6.63
CA GLY A 20 1.28 -3.80 7.32
C GLY A 20 1.53 -4.31 8.74
N THR A 21 2.69 -4.04 9.36
CA THR A 21 3.02 -4.49 10.73
C THR A 21 2.59 -3.53 11.85
N SER A 22 1.78 -2.50 11.57
CA SER A 22 1.28 -1.59 12.60
C SER A 22 0.32 -2.30 13.56
N GLN A 23 0.80 -2.59 14.77
CA GLN A 23 0.02 -3.12 15.90
C GLN A 23 -0.78 -2.05 16.65
N GLN A 24 -0.66 -0.77 16.27
CA GLN A 24 -1.48 0.29 16.86
C GLN A 24 -2.80 0.37 16.10
N GLN A 25 -3.88 0.07 16.81
CA GLN A 25 -5.24 0.35 16.35
C GLN A 25 -5.31 1.84 16.01
N PRO A 26 -5.65 2.22 14.78
CA PRO A 26 -5.77 3.63 14.44
C PRO A 26 -6.76 4.28 15.39
N GLU A 27 -6.35 5.36 16.06
CA GLU A 27 -7.29 6.15 16.85
C GLU A 27 -8.37 6.67 15.90
N THR A 28 -9.60 6.24 16.19
CA THR A 28 -10.77 6.57 15.39
C THR A 28 -11.50 7.70 16.08
N LYS A 29 -11.30 8.92 15.57
CA LYS A 29 -12.02 10.10 16.06
C LYS A 29 -13.33 10.24 15.29
N LEU A 30 -14.45 10.44 15.97
CA LEU A 30 -15.69 10.76 15.28
C LEU A 30 -15.66 12.19 14.76
N GLY A 31 -15.97 12.36 13.48
CA GLY A 31 -16.15 13.66 12.86
C GLY A 31 -17.52 14.27 13.17
N ASN A 32 -17.75 15.48 12.65
CA ASN A 32 -18.92 16.29 13.00
C ASN A 32 -20.25 15.68 12.51
N ALA A 33 -20.22 14.73 11.56
CA ALA A 33 -21.39 14.02 11.06
C ALA A 33 -21.45 12.55 11.53
N GLY A 34 -20.65 12.19 12.54
CA GLY A 34 -20.59 10.84 13.10
C GLY A 34 -19.76 9.85 12.28
N GLU A 35 -19.03 10.33 11.27
CA GLU A 35 -18.11 9.52 10.48
C GLU A 35 -16.83 9.18 11.26
N THR A 36 -16.32 7.98 11.07
CA THR A 36 -15.07 7.54 11.70
C THR A 36 -13.88 8.15 10.94
N GLN A 37 -13.11 9.01 11.60
CA GLN A 37 -11.89 9.60 11.06
C GLN A 37 -10.67 8.86 11.60
N GLN A 38 -9.89 8.27 10.69
CA GLN A 38 -8.58 7.72 11.02
C GLN A 38 -7.55 8.84 10.99
N GLN A 39 -7.01 9.18 12.15
CA GLN A 39 -5.91 10.15 12.30
C GLN A 39 -4.60 9.38 12.52
N ALA A 40 -3.53 9.80 11.83
CA ALA A 40 -2.23 9.17 11.99
C ALA A 40 -1.51 9.73 13.23
N THR A 41 -1.85 9.21 14.41
CA THR A 41 -1.18 9.55 15.69
C THR A 41 -0.30 8.38 16.11
N GLY A 42 1.01 8.46 15.87
CA GLY A 42 1.93 7.38 16.22
C GLY A 42 3.28 7.87 16.71
N ALA A 43 3.40 8.17 18.00
CA ALA A 43 4.69 8.11 18.67
C ALA A 43 5.11 6.62 18.69
N ASP A 44 6.18 6.30 17.97
CA ASP A 44 6.89 5.02 17.96
C ASP A 44 6.15 3.79 17.37
N GLY A 45 6.51 3.43 16.12
CA GLY A 45 6.36 2.07 15.56
C GLY A 45 5.09 1.75 14.77
N ALA A 46 4.08 2.63 14.72
CA ALA A 46 2.97 2.47 13.78
C ALA A 46 3.36 3.03 12.40
N ALA A 47 3.31 2.18 11.37
CA ALA A 47 3.47 2.65 9.99
C ALA A 47 2.41 3.72 9.70
N TYR A 48 2.87 4.96 9.50
CA TYR A 48 2.03 6.06 9.06
C TYR A 48 1.43 5.72 7.69
N LEU A 49 0.19 6.15 7.45
CA LEU A 49 -0.32 6.16 6.08
C LEU A 49 0.52 7.14 5.26
N THR A 50 1.04 6.70 4.12
CA THR A 50 1.84 7.54 3.22
C THR A 50 1.24 7.58 1.83
N ASP A 51 1.68 8.57 1.05
CA ASP A 51 1.58 8.51 -0.40
C ASP A 51 2.59 7.49 -0.98
N ASN A 52 2.57 7.30 -2.30
CA ASN A 52 3.45 6.36 -3.00
C ASN A 52 4.94 6.78 -2.96
N PHE A 53 5.24 8.01 -2.57
CA PHE A 53 6.60 8.54 -2.42
C PHE A 53 7.08 8.55 -0.95
N GLY A 54 6.26 8.04 -0.02
CA GLY A 54 6.60 7.92 1.39
C GLY A 54 6.34 9.18 2.23
N HIS A 55 5.67 10.20 1.70
CA HIS A 55 5.24 11.35 2.50
C HIS A 55 4.05 10.94 3.38
N ARG A 56 4.10 11.32 4.65
CA ARG A 56 3.03 11.00 5.61
C ARG A 56 1.75 11.78 5.28
N ILE A 57 0.62 11.09 5.31
CA ILE A 57 -0.72 11.66 5.13
C ILE A 57 -1.31 11.98 6.51
N SER A 58 -1.59 13.25 6.77
CA SER A 58 -2.15 13.72 8.03
C SER A 58 -3.66 13.52 8.16
N ASP A 59 -4.40 13.73 7.07
CA ASP A 59 -5.86 13.55 6.97
C ASP A 59 -6.21 12.80 5.69
N ASN A 60 -6.80 11.61 5.83
CA ASN A 60 -7.24 10.75 4.72
C ASN A 60 -8.77 10.76 4.53
N GLN A 61 -9.47 11.68 5.19
CA GLN A 61 -10.93 11.78 5.19
C GLN A 61 -11.43 12.99 4.40
N ASN A 62 -10.55 13.96 4.16
CA ASN A 62 -10.90 15.23 3.53
C ASN A 62 -9.99 15.58 2.36
N SER A 63 -10.58 16.16 1.32
CA SER A 63 -9.84 16.92 0.30
C SER A 63 -9.44 18.30 0.82
N LEU A 64 -8.30 18.81 0.35
CA LEU A 64 -7.89 20.20 0.51
C LEU A 64 -8.82 21.13 -0.28
N LYS A 65 -9.39 22.12 0.41
CA LYS A 65 -10.41 23.03 -0.13
C LYS A 65 -10.09 24.49 0.18
N ALA A 66 -10.56 25.42 -0.66
CA ALA A 66 -10.55 26.86 -0.40
C ALA A 66 -11.58 27.26 0.68
N GLY A 67 -11.32 26.86 1.93
CA GLY A 67 -12.24 27.00 3.07
C GLY A 67 -13.10 25.74 3.27
N VAL A 68 -13.74 25.65 4.45
CA VAL A 68 -14.44 24.43 4.91
C VAL A 68 -15.52 23.95 3.93
N ARG A 69 -16.24 24.87 3.29
CA ARG A 69 -17.28 24.60 2.28
C ARG A 69 -16.93 25.15 0.89
N GLY A 70 -15.63 25.36 0.63
CA GLY A 70 -15.13 25.84 -0.65
C GLY A 70 -14.86 24.72 -1.66
N PRO A 71 -14.47 25.07 -2.89
CA PRO A 71 -14.05 24.10 -3.91
C PRO A 71 -12.73 23.39 -3.52
N THR A 72 -12.54 22.18 -4.03
CA THR A 72 -11.27 21.43 -3.93
C THR A 72 -10.16 22.09 -4.75
N LEU A 73 -8.94 22.12 -4.22
CA LEU A 73 -7.78 22.71 -4.88
C LEU A 73 -7.03 21.68 -5.73
N LEU A 74 -6.54 22.10 -6.90
CA LEU A 74 -5.74 21.24 -7.79
C LEU A 74 -4.37 20.87 -7.20
N GLU A 75 -3.86 21.69 -6.29
CA GLU A 75 -2.58 21.45 -5.60
C GLU A 75 -2.62 20.28 -4.60
N ASP A 76 -3.81 19.73 -4.33
CA ASP A 76 -3.98 18.51 -3.51
C ASP A 76 -3.39 17.28 -4.22
N PHE A 77 -2.08 17.06 -4.02
CA PHE A 77 -1.37 15.95 -4.65
C PHE A 77 -1.75 14.60 -4.04
N VAL A 78 -2.11 14.54 -2.76
CA VAL A 78 -2.53 13.31 -2.07
C VAL A 78 -3.84 12.80 -2.66
N LEU A 79 -4.83 13.69 -2.83
CA LEU A 79 -6.10 13.34 -3.47
C LEU A 79 -5.87 12.88 -4.92
N ARG A 80 -5.12 13.66 -5.71
CA ARG A 80 -4.90 13.34 -7.13
C ARG A 80 -4.18 12.02 -7.30
N GLU A 81 -3.15 11.75 -6.52
CA GLU A 81 -2.42 10.50 -6.59
C GLU A 81 -3.31 9.29 -6.27
N LYS A 82 -4.06 9.37 -5.17
CA LYS A 82 -4.94 8.28 -4.73
C LYS A 82 -6.04 7.98 -5.74
N ILE A 83 -6.69 9.01 -6.27
CA ILE A 83 -7.74 8.83 -7.29
C ILE A 83 -7.13 8.36 -8.61
N PHE A 84 -5.97 8.88 -9.01
CA PHE A 84 -5.31 8.42 -10.22
C PHE A 84 -4.95 6.92 -10.15
N HIS A 85 -4.46 6.45 -9.00
CA HIS A 85 -4.18 5.03 -8.82
C HIS A 85 -5.47 4.20 -8.90
N PHE A 86 -6.55 4.63 -8.25
CA PHE A 86 -7.86 3.98 -8.29
C PHE A 86 -8.42 3.90 -9.72
N ASP A 87 -8.41 5.01 -10.45
CA ASP A 87 -8.91 5.11 -11.83
C ASP A 87 -8.20 4.14 -12.78
N HIS A 88 -6.98 3.71 -12.43
CA HIS A 88 -6.14 2.81 -13.22
C HIS A 88 -5.90 1.43 -12.57
N GLU A 89 -6.76 1.01 -11.62
CA GLU A 89 -6.66 -0.31 -10.99
C GLU A 89 -6.91 -1.46 -11.97
N ARG A 90 -7.68 -1.20 -13.04
CA ARG A 90 -8.06 -2.24 -14.00
C ARG A 90 -7.02 -2.39 -15.09
N ILE A 91 -6.59 -3.62 -15.28
CA ILE A 91 -5.82 -4.07 -16.44
C ILE A 91 -6.72 -4.94 -17.34
N PRO A 92 -6.39 -5.11 -18.63
CA PRO A 92 -7.13 -6.02 -19.49
C PRO A 92 -7.19 -7.44 -18.92
N GLU A 93 -8.36 -8.07 -19.00
CA GLU A 93 -8.52 -9.48 -18.65
C GLU A 93 -7.87 -10.40 -19.71
N ARG A 94 -7.65 -11.68 -19.36
CA ARG A 94 -7.20 -12.68 -20.34
C ARG A 94 -8.25 -12.84 -21.44
N ILE A 95 -7.81 -12.95 -22.70
CA ILE A 95 -8.69 -13.14 -23.87
C ILE A 95 -9.67 -14.31 -23.68
N VAL A 96 -9.20 -15.39 -23.04
CA VAL A 96 -10.01 -16.55 -22.63
C VAL A 96 -9.69 -16.94 -21.19
N HIS A 97 -10.61 -17.66 -20.54
CA HIS A 97 -10.50 -18.00 -19.11
C HIS A 97 -10.31 -16.77 -18.20
N ALA A 98 -11.05 -15.69 -18.47
CA ALA A 98 -11.04 -14.45 -17.68
C ALA A 98 -11.49 -14.68 -16.23
N ARG A 99 -12.49 -15.57 -16.03
CA ARG A 99 -12.94 -15.99 -14.71
C ARG A 99 -12.19 -17.25 -14.25
N GLY A 100 -11.42 -17.11 -13.17
CA GLY A 100 -10.74 -18.22 -12.50
C GLY A 100 -10.24 -17.82 -11.13
N SER A 101 -9.84 -18.80 -10.34
CA SER A 101 -9.22 -18.61 -9.03
C SER A 101 -7.97 -19.51 -8.95
N GLY A 102 -6.94 -19.07 -8.23
CA GLY A 102 -5.66 -19.77 -8.11
C GLY A 102 -5.33 -20.11 -6.66
N ALA A 103 -4.52 -21.14 -6.47
CA ALA A 103 -3.91 -21.51 -5.19
C ALA A 103 -2.43 -21.84 -5.41
N HIS A 104 -1.59 -21.51 -4.44
CA HIS A 104 -0.19 -21.95 -4.43
C HIS A 104 -0.09 -23.41 -4.00
N GLY A 105 0.95 -24.10 -4.46
CA GLY A 105 1.22 -25.49 -4.10
C GLY A 105 2.62 -25.93 -4.54
N VAL A 106 2.93 -27.18 -4.23
CA VAL A 106 4.17 -27.84 -4.67
C VAL A 106 3.79 -29.07 -5.47
N PHE A 107 4.57 -29.34 -6.52
CA PHE A 107 4.48 -30.57 -7.28
C PHE A 107 5.67 -31.48 -6.91
N GLU A 108 5.40 -32.74 -6.60
CA GLU A 108 6.40 -33.76 -6.27
C GLU A 108 6.20 -34.99 -7.16
N VAL A 109 7.31 -35.50 -7.73
CA VAL A 109 7.29 -36.72 -8.54
C VAL A 109 7.50 -37.92 -7.64
N THR A 110 6.51 -38.82 -7.65
CA THR A 110 6.55 -40.04 -6.84
C THR A 110 7.46 -41.12 -7.44
N LYS A 111 7.61 -41.14 -8.77
CA LYS A 111 8.50 -42.05 -9.49
C LYS A 111 9.01 -41.41 -10.78
N ALA A 112 10.33 -41.40 -10.97
CA ALA A 112 10.95 -40.90 -12.19
C ALA A 112 10.61 -41.79 -13.41
N ILE A 113 10.49 -41.15 -14.58
CA ILE A 113 10.16 -41.79 -15.87
C ILE A 113 11.16 -41.38 -16.99
N PRO A 114 12.46 -41.59 -16.78
CA PRO A 114 13.52 -41.14 -17.71
C PRO A 114 13.44 -41.80 -19.09
N GLU A 115 12.75 -42.94 -19.20
CA GLU A 115 12.51 -43.66 -20.45
C GLU A 115 11.51 -42.93 -21.37
N LEU A 116 10.65 -42.05 -20.81
CA LEU A 116 9.64 -41.29 -21.56
C LEU A 116 10.00 -39.81 -21.74
N THR A 117 10.72 -39.21 -20.79
CA THR A 117 11.03 -37.78 -20.84
C THR A 117 12.40 -37.44 -20.24
N LYS A 118 13.02 -36.39 -20.78
CA LYS A 118 14.24 -35.77 -20.25
C LYS A 118 13.94 -34.48 -19.47
N ALA A 119 12.67 -34.13 -19.31
CA ALA A 119 12.28 -32.96 -18.54
C ALA A 119 12.68 -33.16 -17.07
N LYS A 120 13.52 -32.26 -16.55
CA LYS A 120 14.07 -32.33 -15.19
C LYS A 120 12.99 -32.44 -14.10
N LEU A 121 11.80 -31.91 -14.36
CA LEU A 121 10.68 -32.01 -13.43
C LEU A 121 10.28 -33.47 -13.14
N PHE A 122 10.53 -34.41 -14.07
CA PHE A 122 10.10 -35.82 -14.03
C PHE A 122 11.25 -36.84 -14.05
N GLY A 123 12.50 -36.38 -13.87
CA GLY A 123 13.72 -37.17 -14.00
C GLY A 123 14.48 -37.37 -12.71
#